data_AF-A0A6I2ZUN6-F1
#
_entry.id   AF-A0A6I2ZUN6-F1
#
_cell.length_a   1.000
_cell.length_b   1.000
_cell.length_c   1.000
_cell.angle_alpha   90.00
_cell.angle_beta   90.00
_cell.angle_gamma   90.00
#
_symmetry.space_group_name_H-M   'P 1'
#
loop_
_entity.id
_entity.type
_entity.pdbx_description
1 polymer ?
#
loop_
_entity_poly.entity_id
_entity_poly.type
_entity_poly.pdbx_seq_one_letter_code
_entity_poly.pdbx_strand_id
1 'polypeptide(L)' 'MSDNLKLLNPAILTLEDKSYSLPTYMGVEGEKAIDITKLRSQTGYVTLDDGYGNTGACESAITYIDGEKGILRYRGYPI' A
#
# COMPACT_ATOMS: atom_id res chain seq x y z
N MET A 1 13.94 -1.26 3.29
CA MET A 1 12.53 -1.67 3.25
C MET A 1 12.40 -2.85 4.18
N SER A 2 11.48 -2.78 5.14
CA SER A 2 11.47 -3.69 6.30
C SER A 2 11.20 -5.14 5.87
N ASP A 3 11.72 -6.10 6.64
CA ASP A 3 11.55 -7.55 6.41
C ASP A 3 10.09 -8.04 6.52
N ASN A 4 9.15 -7.13 6.79
CA ASN A 4 7.76 -7.45 7.12
C ASN A 4 6.79 -7.32 5.93
N LEU A 5 7.27 -6.80 4.79
CA LEU A 5 6.47 -6.70 3.56
C LEU A 5 6.80 -7.83 2.59
N LYS A 6 5.79 -8.63 2.25
CA LYS A 6 5.93 -9.68 1.24
C LYS A 6 5.72 -9.10 -0.14
N LEU A 7 6.68 -9.28 -1.05
CA LEU A 7 6.54 -8.88 -2.45
C LEU A 7 5.46 -9.74 -3.14
N LEU A 8 4.58 -9.09 -3.89
CA LEU A 8 3.54 -9.73 -4.70
C LEU A 8 3.83 -9.57 -6.20
N ASN A 9 2.96 -10.16 -7.03
CA ASN A 9 3.00 -9.94 -8.47
C ASN A 9 2.74 -8.46 -8.78
N PRO A 10 3.57 -7.83 -9.62
CA PRO A 10 3.46 -6.41 -9.89
C PRO A 10 2.09 -6.06 -10.50
N ALA A 11 1.61 -4.87 -10.17
CA ALA A 11 0.42 -4.29 -10.78
C ALA A 11 0.79 -3.67 -12.12
N ILE A 12 -0.02 -3.91 -13.13
CA ILE A 12 0.12 -3.25 -14.44
C ILE A 12 -0.82 -2.05 -14.46
N LEU A 13 -0.24 -0.87 -14.55
CA LEU A 13 -0.97 0.38 -14.77
C LEU A 13 -0.82 0.76 -16.24
N THR A 14 -1.92 0.74 -16.98
CA THR A 14 -1.95 1.22 -18.36
C THR A 14 -2.42 2.67 -18.37
N LEU A 15 -1.57 3.57 -18.86
CA LEU A 15 -1.90 4.98 -19.09
C LEU A 15 -1.68 5.27 -20.56
N GLU A 16 -2.72 5.75 -21.23
CA GLU A 16 -2.74 5.92 -22.68
C GLU A 16 -2.38 4.58 -23.34
N ASP A 17 -1.29 4.53 -24.11
CA ASP A 17 -0.80 3.33 -24.80
C ASP A 17 0.44 2.70 -24.13
N LYS A 18 0.78 3.13 -22.91
CA LYS A 18 1.97 2.64 -22.17
C LYS A 18 1.56 1.84 -20.95
N SER A 19 2.23 0.71 -20.77
CA SER A 19 2.05 -0.15 -19.60
C SER A 19 3.23 0.04 -18.63
N TYR A 20 2.90 0.30 -17.38
CA TYR A 20 3.84 0.51 -16.29
C TYR A 20 3.70 -0.61 -15.26
N SER A 21 4.81 -1.25 -14.93
CA SER A 21 4.85 -2.28 -13.89
C SER A 21 5.17 -1.62 -12.55
N LEU A 22 4.19 -1.59 -11.65
CA LEU A 22 4.32 -1.06 -10.29
C LEU A 22 4.53 -2.21 -9.30
N PRO A 23 5.55 -2.14 -8.42
CA PRO A 23 5.73 -3.13 -7.36
C PRO A 23 4.52 -3.17 -6.43
N THR A 24 4.20 -4.35 -5.93
CA THR A 24 3.11 -4.55 -4.99
C THR A 24 3.61 -5.32 -3.77
N TYR A 25 3.05 -4.98 -2.62
CA TYR A 25 3.46 -5.51 -1.33
C TYR A 25 2.24 -5.99 -0.55
N MET A 26 2.45 -6.96 0.32
CA MET A 26 1.48 -7.45 1.28
C MET A 26 2.01 -7.22 2.71
N GLY A 27 1.20 -6.57 3.53
CA GLY A 27 1.42 -6.41 4.96
C GLY A 27 1.12 -7.69 5.73
N VAL A 28 1.54 -7.71 6.99
CA VAL A 28 1.39 -8.88 7.89
C VAL A 28 -0.09 -9.22 8.15
N GLU A 29 -0.97 -8.21 8.15
CA GLU A 29 -2.41 -8.37 8.35
C GLU A 29 -3.18 -8.50 7.01
N GLY A 30 -2.46 -8.67 5.90
CA GLY A 30 -3.03 -9.00 4.59
C GLY A 30 -3.38 -7.79 3.71
N GLU A 31 -3.09 -6.57 4.16
CA GLU A 31 -3.29 -5.36 3.37
C GLU A 31 -2.35 -5.36 2.17
N LYS A 32 -2.83 -4.87 1.03
CA LYS A 32 -2.06 -4.81 -0.20
C LYS A 32 -1.73 -3.37 -0.52
N ALA A 33 -0.47 -3.09 -0.79
CA ALA A 33 0.01 -1.79 -1.19
C ALA A 33 0.59 -1.84 -2.61
N ILE A 34 0.39 -0.76 -3.36
CA ILE A 34 1.03 -0.53 -4.65
C ILE A 34 2.07 0.58 -4.43
N ASP A 35 3.33 0.32 -4.75
CA ASP A 35 4.38 1.33 -4.64
C ASP A 35 4.35 2.27 -5.84
N ILE A 36 3.95 3.50 -5.57
CA ILE A 36 3.85 4.59 -6.53
C ILE A 36 5.01 5.59 -6.43
N THR A 37 6.10 5.26 -5.70
CA THR A 37 7.25 6.17 -5.49
C THR A 37 7.86 6.65 -6.81
N LYS A 38 7.85 5.81 -7.85
CA LYS A 38 8.36 6.13 -9.19
C LYS A 38 7.28 6.55 -10.18
N LEU A 39 6.01 6.62 -9.76
CA LEU A 39 4.88 6.88 -10.67
C LEU A 39 5.06 8.21 -11.40
N ARG A 40 5.29 9.30 -10.65
CA ARG A 40 5.41 10.64 -11.24
C ARG A 40 6.61 10.77 -12.17
N SER A 41 7.76 10.17 -11.84
CA SER A 41 8.96 10.25 -12.69
C SER A 41 8.85 9.39 -13.95
N GLN A 42 8.07 8.30 -13.92
CA GLN A 42 7.89 7.41 -15.08
C GLN A 42 6.72 7.82 -16.00
N THR A 43 5.67 8.38 -15.42
CA THR A 43 4.40 8.64 -16.13
C THR A 43 4.09 10.12 -16.28
N GLY A 44 4.60 10.98 -15.38
CA GLY A 44 4.15 12.37 -15.24
C GLY A 44 2.87 12.55 -14.41
N TYR A 45 2.18 11.46 -14.08
CA TYR A 45 0.93 11.47 -13.31
C TYR A 45 1.18 11.46 -11.80
N VAL A 46 0.19 11.94 -11.05
CA VAL A 46 0.13 11.87 -9.58
C VAL A 46 -1.18 11.20 -9.18
N THR A 47 -1.21 10.58 -8.00
CA THR A 47 -2.47 10.13 -7.40
C THR A 47 -3.22 11.34 -6.84
N LEU A 48 -4.54 11.33 -6.98
CA LEU A 48 -5.43 12.30 -6.35
C LEU A 48 -6.25 11.58 -5.29
N ASP A 49 -5.89 11.78 -4.03
CA ASP A 49 -6.50 11.13 -2.87
C ASP A 49 -6.63 12.15 -1.74
N ASP A 50 -7.68 12.96 -1.80
CA ASP A 50 -7.92 13.99 -0.80
C ASP A 50 -8.19 13.34 0.57
N GLY A 51 -7.46 13.79 1.59
CA GLY A 51 -7.49 13.18 2.92
C GLY A 51 -6.71 11.87 3.10
N TYR A 52 -5.96 11.40 2.08
CA TYR A 52 -5.08 10.22 2.16
C TYR A 52 -5.79 8.89 2.53
N GLY A 53 -7.10 8.79 2.34
CA GLY A 53 -7.87 7.60 2.75
C GLY A 53 -7.47 6.31 2.04
N ASN A 54 -6.90 6.41 0.84
CA ASN A 54 -6.44 5.27 0.03
C ASN A 54 -4.90 5.16 0.00
N THR A 55 -4.20 6.05 0.72
CA THR A 55 -2.74 6.17 0.65
C THR A 55 -2.09 5.70 1.94
N GLY A 56 -1.37 4.58 1.87
CA GLY A 56 -0.48 4.13 2.94
C GLY A 56 0.78 4.99 3.01
N ALA A 57 0.83 5.97 3.93
CA ALA A 57 1.93 6.92 4.03
C ALA A 57 3.22 6.35 4.66
N CYS A 58 3.12 5.30 5.48
CA CYS A 58 4.27 4.68 6.13
C CYS A 58 4.05 3.19 6.42
N GLU A 59 5.17 2.48 6.60
CA GLU A 59 5.17 1.13 7.18
C GLU A 59 5.12 1.25 8.71
N SER A 60 4.22 0.51 9.36
CA SER A 60 4.09 0.50 10.82
C SER A 60 3.87 -0.91 11.34
N ALA A 61 4.44 -1.19 12.53
CA ALA A 61 4.25 -2.44 13.27
C ALA A 61 3.67 -2.19 14.68
N ILE A 62 3.10 -1.00 14.92
CA ILE A 62 2.64 -0.57 16.26
C ILE A 62 1.19 -0.95 16.49
N THR A 63 0.29 -0.55 15.59
CA THR A 63 -1.16 -0.72 15.76
C THR A 63 -1.77 -1.20 14.45
N TYR A 64 -2.69 -2.14 14.53
CA TYR A 64 -3.55 -2.56 13.42
C TYR A 64 -5.02 -2.31 13.79
N ILE A 65 -5.78 -1.82 12.82
CA ILE A 65 -7.20 -1.50 12.96
C ILE A 65 -7.94 -2.04 11.73
N ASP A 66 -9.00 -2.83 11.96
CA ASP A 66 -9.99 -3.20 10.95
C ASP A 66 -11.36 -2.72 11.44
N GLY A 67 -11.83 -1.60 10.91
CA GLY A 67 -13.09 -0.99 11.33
C GLY A 67 -14.32 -1.79 10.93
N GLU A 68 -14.25 -2.56 9.83
CA GLU A 68 -15.37 -3.38 9.36
C GLU A 68 -15.58 -4.61 10.26
N LYS A 69 -14.47 -5.21 10.72
CA LYS A 69 -14.51 -6.35 11.65
C LYS A 69 -14.45 -5.96 13.13
N GLY A 70 -14.30 -4.67 13.44
CA GLY A 70 -14.13 -4.19 14.80
C GLY A 70 -12.86 -4.69 15.49
N ILE A 71 -11.77 -4.90 14.74
CA ILE A 71 -10.49 -5.37 15.27
C ILE A 71 -9.61 -4.17 15.60
N LEU A 72 -9.06 -4.16 16.81
CA LEU A 72 -8.02 -3.22 17.24
C LEU A 72 -6.92 -4.01 17.96
N ARG A 73 -5.70 -3.93 17.47
CA ARG A 73 -4.54 -4.63 18.03
C ARG A 73 -3.37 -3.68 18.27
N TYR A 74 -2.75 -3.79 19.44
CA TYR A 74 -1.48 -3.12 19.74
C TYR A 74 -0.36 -4.15 19.75
N ARG A 75 0.61 -4.01 18.83
CA ARG A 75 1.69 -4.98 18.59
C ARG A 75 1.19 -6.43 18.44
N GLY A 76 0.02 -6.59 17.82
CA GLY A 76 -0.64 -7.89 17.62
C GLY A 76 -1.55 -8.37 18.76
N TYR A 77 -1.53 -7.74 19.93
CA TYR A 77 -2.40 -8.11 21.05
C TYR A 77 -3.76 -7.38 20.94
N PRO A 78 -4.90 -8.09 21.00
CA PRO A 78 -6.21 -7.45 21.02
C PRO A 78 -6.41 -6.64 22.31
N ILE A 79 -7.24 -5.61 22.22
CA ILE A 79 -7.76 -4.87 23.38
C ILE A 79 -8.96 -5.60 23.98
#